data_AF-A0A969KSB4-F1
#
_entry.id   AF-A0A969KSB4-F1
#
_cell.length_a   1.000
_cell.length_b   1.000
_cell.length_c   1.000
_cell.angle_alpha   90.00
_cell.angle_beta   90.00
_cell.angle_gamma   90.00
#
_symmetry.space_group_name_H-M   'P 1'
#
loop_
_entity.id
_entity.type
_entity.pdbx_description
1 polymer ?
#
loop_
_entity_poly.entity_id
_entity_poly.type
_entity_poly.pdbx_seq_one_letter_code
_entity_poly.pdbx_strand_id
1 'polypeptide(L)'
;MAEEFLPDSVESTSSNQSIAPTNPNREPVTIMIIGSQWAVNLIIHTLFRLGFAQVTEWSKLQIEPTTRKFMSVLIRYVQGE
;
A
#
# COMPACT_ATOMS: atom_id res chain seq x y z
N MET A 1 -48.87 12.95 -11.09
CA MET A 1 -47.85 11.93 -10.79
C MET A 1 -46.51 12.59 -11.05
N ALA A 2 -45.59 12.50 -10.09
CA ALA A 2 -44.41 13.34 -9.98
C ALA A 2 -43.38 13.17 -11.11
N GLU A 3 -42.66 14.26 -11.42
CA GLU A 3 -41.26 14.25 -11.89
C GLU A 3 -40.43 13.28 -11.01
N GLU A 4 -39.38 12.61 -11.48
CA GLU A 4 -38.05 13.18 -11.69
C GLU A 4 -37.20 12.12 -12.44
N PHE A 5 -36.72 12.45 -13.65
CA PHE A 5 -35.70 11.66 -14.34
C PHE A 5 -34.33 12.07 -13.79
N LEU A 6 -33.67 11.16 -13.07
CA LEU A 6 -32.32 11.36 -12.55
C LEU A 6 -31.29 11.33 -13.69
N PRO A 7 -30.29 12.22 -13.68
CA PRO A 7 -29.24 12.23 -14.69
C PRO A 7 -28.22 11.09 -14.50
N ASP A 8 -27.73 10.63 -15.64
CA ASP A 8 -26.63 9.69 -15.87
C ASP A 8 -25.31 10.17 -15.25
N SER A 9 -24.61 9.29 -14.55
CA SER A 9 -23.15 9.24 -14.63
C SER A 9 -22.61 7.91 -14.13
N VAL A 10 -22.11 7.17 -15.12
CA VAL A 10 -21.01 6.24 -14.99
C VAL A 10 -19.91 6.78 -14.07
N GLU A 11 -19.41 5.93 -13.19
CA GLU A 11 -18.00 5.58 -13.04
C GLU A 11 -17.82 5.03 -11.62
N SER A 12 -17.83 3.70 -11.50
CA SER A 12 -17.29 3.03 -10.32
C SER A 12 -15.79 3.27 -10.31
N THR A 13 -15.38 4.45 -9.82
CA THR A 13 -14.01 4.72 -9.44
C THR A 13 -13.70 3.78 -8.30
N SER A 14 -13.00 2.68 -8.61
CA SER A 14 -12.24 1.92 -7.64
C SER A 14 -11.37 2.92 -6.91
N SER A 15 -11.82 3.30 -5.71
CA SER A 15 -11.09 4.15 -4.78
C SER A 15 -9.85 3.39 -4.33
N ASN A 16 -8.83 3.38 -5.18
CA ASN A 16 -7.46 3.09 -4.77
C ASN A 16 -6.94 4.38 -4.12
N GLN A 17 -7.56 4.75 -3.00
CA GLN A 17 -7.15 5.85 -2.13
C GLN A 17 -5.77 5.51 -1.57
N SER A 18 -4.73 5.81 -2.34
CA SER A 18 -3.44 6.15 -1.78
C SER A 18 -3.69 7.44 -1.01
N ILE A 19 -3.94 7.32 0.30
CA ILE A 19 -4.08 8.45 1.22
C ILE A 19 -2.72 9.17 1.23
N ALA A 20 -2.52 10.10 0.31
CA ALA A 20 -1.45 11.08 0.43
C ALA A 20 -1.78 11.89 1.69
N PRO A 21 -0.93 11.88 2.73
CA PRO A 21 -1.26 12.57 3.96
C PRO A 21 -1.29 14.06 3.72
N THR A 22 -2.37 14.69 4.18
CA THR A 22 -2.64 16.13 4.21
C THR A 22 -1.65 16.94 5.06
N ASN A 23 -0.61 16.31 5.62
CA ASN A 23 0.35 16.99 6.49
C ASN A 23 1.68 17.24 5.74
N PRO A 24 2.00 18.50 5.38
CA PRO A 24 3.23 18.82 4.66
C PRO A 24 4.51 18.56 5.46
N ASN A 25 4.41 18.27 6.77
CA ASN A 25 5.55 18.03 7.65
C ASN A 25 5.95 16.55 7.78
N ARG A 26 5.37 15.65 6.98
CA ARG A 26 5.69 14.22 7.06
C ARG A 26 6.49 13.75 5.86
N GLU A 27 7.64 13.15 6.12
CA GLU A 27 8.49 12.55 5.10
C GLU A 27 8.08 11.10 4.84
N PRO A 28 7.80 10.71 3.58
CA PRO A 28 7.55 9.33 3.23
C PRO A 28 8.84 8.50 3.23
N VAL A 29 8.85 7.42 4.01
CA VAL A 29 9.90 6.39 4.01
C VAL A 29 9.36 5.14 3.34
N THR A 30 10.04 4.73 2.27
CA THR A 30 9.72 3.50 1.53
C THR A 30 10.64 2.37 1.97
N ILE A 31 10.05 1.26 2.41
CA ILE A 31 10.75 0.04 2.82
C ILE A 31 10.42 -1.05 1.82
N MET A 32 11.44 -1.63 1.21
CA MET A 32 11.30 -2.69 0.21
C MET A 32 12.05 -3.94 0.63
N ILE A 33 11.36 -5.08 0.61
CA ILE A 33 11.95 -6.40 0.87
C ILE A 33 11.96 -7.16 -0.46
N ILE A 34 13.13 -7.68 -0.86
CA ILE A 34 13.30 -8.47 -2.09
C ILE A 34 13.93 -9.82 -1.74
N GLY A 35 13.35 -10.92 -2.24
CA GLY A 35 13.85 -12.27 -1.95
C GLY A 35 13.02 -13.38 -2.61
N SER A 36 13.14 -14.61 -2.10
CA SER A 36 12.19 -15.66 -2.44
C SER A 36 10.82 -15.34 -1.83
N GLN A 37 9.74 -15.87 -2.41
CA GLN A 37 8.39 -15.69 -1.87
C GLN A 37 8.29 -16.09 -0.39
N TRP A 38 8.92 -17.20 -0.02
CA TRP A 38 8.96 -17.66 1.37
C TRP A 38 9.70 -16.68 2.28
N ALA A 39 10.89 -16.22 1.88
CA ALA A 39 11.68 -15.30 2.69
C ALA A 39 10.98 -13.95 2.89
N VAL A 40 10.35 -13.40 1.83
CA VAL A 40 9.61 -12.13 1.92
C VAL A 40 8.44 -12.27 2.91
N ASN A 41 7.63 -13.33 2.78
CA ASN A 41 6.52 -13.57 3.70
C ASN A 41 7.00 -13.77 5.15
N LEU A 42 8.09 -14.52 5.35
CA LEU A 42 8.67 -14.72 6.68
C LEU A 42 9.06 -13.39 7.34
N ILE A 43 9.71 -12.49 6.60
CA ILE A 43 10.10 -11.18 7.12
C ILE A 43 8.87 -10.32 7.42
N ILE A 44 7.87 -10.27 6.52
CA ILE A 44 6.63 -9.52 6.76
C ILE A 44 5.94 -9.99 8.04
N HIS A 45 5.78 -11.30 8.23
CA HIS A 45 5.17 -11.85 9.44
C HIS A 45 6.03 -11.60 10.70
N THR A 46 7.34 -11.59 10.57
CA THR A 46 8.26 -11.26 11.67
C THR A 46 8.08 -9.79 12.08
N LEU A 47 8.09 -8.86 11.12
CA LEU A 47 7.88 -7.43 11.38
C LEU A 47 6.50 -7.15 11.97
N PHE A 48 5.48 -7.90 11.55
CA PHE A 48 4.16 -7.86 12.17
C PHE A 48 4.19 -8.27 13.65
N ARG A 49 4.85 -9.38 13.98
CA ARG A 49 4.99 -9.85 15.38
C ARG A 49 5.77 -8.87 16.26
N LEU A 50 6.69 -8.12 15.67
CA LEU A 50 7.43 -7.05 16.35
C LEU A 50 6.63 -5.75 16.49
N GLY A 51 5.40 -5.68 15.96
CA GLY A 51 4.56 -4.48 16.00
C GLY A 51 5.02 -3.38 15.05
N PHE A 52 5.91 -3.68 14.10
CA PHE A 52 6.45 -2.69 13.17
C PHE A 52 5.41 -2.21 12.16
N ALA A 53 4.70 -3.16 11.53
CA ALA A 53 3.64 -2.89 10.55
C ALA A 53 2.66 -4.06 10.47
N GLN A 54 1.39 -3.77 10.18
CA GLN A 54 0.37 -4.77 9.87
C GLN A 54 0.71 -5.48 8.55
N VAL A 55 0.36 -6.76 8.43
CA VAL A 55 0.57 -7.52 7.18
C VAL A 55 -0.17 -6.87 6.00
N THR A 56 -1.31 -6.24 6.24
CA THR A 56 -2.14 -5.57 5.22
C THR A 56 -1.60 -4.22 4.77
N GLU A 57 -0.64 -3.63 5.51
CA GLU A 57 0.02 -2.38 5.11
C GLU A 57 1.06 -2.60 4.01
N TRP A 58 1.52 -3.84 3.85
CA TRP A 58 2.45 -4.22 2.80
C TRP A 58 1.74 -4.35 1.45
N SER A 59 2.41 -3.96 0.38
CA SER A 59 1.94 -4.22 -0.97
C SER A 59 1.79 -5.72 -1.21
N LYS A 60 0.87 -6.08 -2.10
CA LYS A 60 0.82 -7.44 -2.64
C LYS A 60 2.20 -7.84 -3.15
N LEU A 61 2.51 -9.12 -3.03
CA LEU A 61 3.76 -9.68 -3.50
C LEU A 61 3.84 -9.50 -5.02
N GLN A 62 4.90 -8.84 -5.50
CA GLN A 62 5.14 -8.56 -6.91
C GLN A 62 6.45 -9.21 -7.34
N ILE A 63 6.62 -9.42 -8.65
CA ILE A 63 7.90 -9.88 -9.20
C ILE A 63 8.70 -8.65 -9.60
N GLU A 64 9.90 -8.54 -9.05
CA GLU A 64 10.84 -7.48 -9.37
C GLU A 64 11.41 -7.71 -10.80
N PRO A 65 11.36 -6.71 -11.70
CA PRO A 65 11.63 -6.90 -13.12
C PRO A 65 13.08 -7.28 -13.44
N THR A 66 14.06 -6.85 -12.65
CA THR A 66 15.49 -7.02 -12.95
C THR A 66 16.04 -8.36 -12.46
N THR A 67 15.67 -8.78 -11.25
CA THR A 67 16.19 -9.97 -10.55
C THR A 67 15.23 -11.15 -10.59
N ARG A 68 13.99 -10.94 -11.05
CA ARG A 68 12.91 -11.95 -11.07
C ARG A 68 12.62 -12.54 -9.68
N LYS A 69 12.99 -11.82 -8.62
CA LYS A 69 12.69 -12.15 -7.22
C LYS A 69 11.35 -11.57 -6.83
N PHE A 70 10.78 -12.08 -5.74
CA PHE A 70 9.58 -11.50 -5.17
C PHE A 70 9.93 -10.26 -4.35
N MET A 71 9.07 -9.24 -4.42
CA MET A 71 9.19 -8.02 -3.65
C MET A 71 7.87 -7.63 -2.99
N SER A 72 7.98 -6.92 -1.87
CA SER A 72 6.86 -6.23 -1.23
C SER A 72 7.34 -4.90 -0.66
N VAL A 73 6.48 -3.90 -0.72
CA VAL A 73 6.78 -2.50 -0.40
C VAL A 73 5.84 -2.01 0.69
N LEU A 74 6.40 -1.28 1.66
CA LEU A 74 5.68 -0.57 2.71
C LEU A 74 6.06 0.90 2.64
N ILE A 75 5.07 1.80 2.69
CA ILE A 75 5.29 3.24 2.78
C ILE A 75 4.82 3.70 4.16
N ARG A 76 5.68 4.38 4.89
CA ARG A 76 5.37 4.98 6.20
C ARG A 76 5.69 6.45 6.16
N TYR A 77 5.04 7.23 7.02
CA TYR A 77 5.25 8.66 7.12
C TYR A 77 5.84 8.98 8.48
N VAL A 78 7.07 9.48 8.50
CA VAL A 78 7.73 9.96 9.70
C VAL A 78 7.58 11.48 9.78
N GLN A 79 7.59 12.06 10.98
CA GLN A 79 7.64 13.52 11.09
C GLN A 79 9.05 13.97 10.73
N GLY A 80 9.17 14.94 9.82
CA GLY A 80 10.43 15.66 9.62
C GLY A 80 10.69 16.54 10.84
N GLU A 81 11.93 16.53 11.33
CA GLU A 81 12.41 17.42 12.40
C GLU A 81 12.47 18.89 11.94
#